data_AF-A0A9D6E4F8-F1
#
_entry.id   AF-A0A9D6E4F8-F1
#
_cell.length_a   1.000
_cell.length_b   1.000
_cell.length_c   1.000
_cell.angle_alpha   90.00
_cell.angle_beta   90.00
_cell.angle_gamma   90.00
#
_symmetry.space_group_name_H-M   'P 1'
#
loop_
_entity.id
_entity.type
_entity.pdbx_description
1 polymer ?
#
loop_
_entity_poly.entity_id
_entity_poly.type
_entity_poly.pdbx_seq_one_letter_code
_entity_poly.pdbx_strand_id
1 'polypeptide(L)'
;MTVKSKAGLYSDESLEAIRAARKNWEGRVSKKNRPQQKVRKTSSGEPIEILYTPLHQGEQDYLENIGFPGEYPYTRGIHPTMYRGKPWTMRMFSGFATPRRTNERYHFLLGRGQDGLSVAFDMPTLMGRDSDDPLSLGEVGKCGVAISTLKDMEIL
;
A
#
# COMPACT_ATOMS: atom_id res chain seq x y z
N MET A 1 -36.11 -30.94 -14.87
CA MET A 1 -34.66 -30.76 -15.11
C MET A 1 -34.00 -30.47 -13.77
N THR A 2 -33.42 -31.47 -13.14
CA THR A 2 -32.77 -31.33 -11.83
C THR A 2 -31.39 -30.72 -12.05
N VAL A 3 -31.21 -29.46 -11.69
CA VAL A 3 -29.87 -28.85 -11.64
C VAL A 3 -29.11 -29.60 -10.56
N LYS A 4 -28.18 -30.49 -10.94
CA LYS A 4 -27.23 -31.06 -9.99
C LYS A 4 -26.46 -29.89 -9.39
N SER A 5 -26.74 -29.57 -8.13
CA SER A 5 -25.96 -28.65 -7.33
C SER A 5 -24.52 -29.14 -7.34
N LYS A 6 -23.63 -28.46 -8.08
CA LYS A 6 -22.19 -28.74 -8.02
C LYS A 6 -21.74 -28.46 -6.59
N ALA A 7 -20.89 -29.34 -6.05
CA ALA A 7 -20.29 -29.14 -4.74
C ALA A 7 -19.61 -27.75 -4.66
N GLY A 8 -19.71 -27.08 -3.51
CA GLY A 8 -19.11 -25.75 -3.31
C GLY A 8 -17.59 -25.79 -3.43
N LEU A 9 -16.97 -24.67 -3.83
CA LEU A 9 -15.52 -24.59 -4.10
C LEU A 9 -14.63 -25.09 -2.94
N TYR A 10 -15.09 -24.86 -1.70
CA TYR A 10 -14.39 -25.21 -0.46
C TYR A 10 -15.01 -26.41 0.26
N SER A 11 -15.87 -27.20 -0.41
CA SER A 11 -16.30 -28.48 0.16
C SER A 11 -15.15 -29.48 0.17
N ASP A 12 -15.17 -30.43 1.10
CA ASP A 12 -14.16 -31.48 1.19
C ASP A 12 -14.00 -32.22 -0.14
N GLU A 13 -15.11 -32.54 -0.82
CA GLU A 13 -15.10 -33.17 -2.14
C GLU A 13 -14.34 -32.33 -3.19
N SER A 14 -14.61 -31.02 -3.24
CA SER A 14 -13.95 -30.11 -4.17
C SER A 14 -12.46 -29.96 -3.84
N LEU A 15 -12.11 -29.83 -2.56
CA LEU A 15 -10.73 -29.69 -2.11
C LEU A 15 -9.91 -30.95 -2.42
N GLU A 16 -10.47 -32.15 -2.21
CA GLU A 16 -9.80 -33.41 -2.59
C GLU A 16 -9.63 -33.54 -4.11
N ALA A 17 -10.67 -33.19 -4.89
CA ALA A 17 -10.56 -33.17 -6.34
C ALA A 17 -9.47 -32.19 -6.83
N ILE A 18 -9.39 -30.99 -6.23
CA ILE A 18 -8.34 -30.00 -6.53
C ILE A 18 -6.96 -30.54 -6.14
N ARG A 19 -6.81 -31.22 -5.01
CA ARG A 19 -5.55 -31.84 -4.58
C ARG A 19 -5.08 -32.91 -5.57
N ALA A 20 -5.97 -33.78 -6.01
CA ALA A 20 -5.67 -34.79 -7.03
C ALA A 20 -5.26 -34.15 -8.37
N ALA A 21 -6.02 -33.15 -8.82
CA ALA A 21 -5.74 -32.43 -10.07
C ALA A 21 -4.40 -31.67 -10.01
N ARG A 22 -4.08 -31.04 -8.87
CA ARG A 22 -2.80 -30.36 -8.64
C ARG A 22 -1.63 -31.33 -8.74
N LYS A 23 -1.69 -32.50 -8.08
CA LYS A 23 -0.64 -33.53 -8.15
C LYS A 23 -0.37 -33.97 -9.60
N ASN A 24 -1.43 -34.17 -10.39
CA ASN A 24 -1.33 -34.51 -11.80
C ASN A 24 -0.70 -33.37 -12.63
N TRP A 25 -1.00 -32.11 -12.29
CA TRP A 25 -0.40 -30.95 -12.92
C TRP A 25 1.09 -30.80 -12.58
N GLU A 26 1.49 -30.95 -11.31
CA GLU A 26 2.88 -30.90 -10.85
C GLU A 26 3.74 -31.97 -11.55
N GLY A 27 3.19 -33.17 -11.73
CA GLY A 27 3.84 -34.26 -12.47
C GLY A 27 4.07 -33.96 -13.96
N ARG A 28 3.28 -33.08 -14.58
CA ARG A 28 3.48 -32.63 -15.97
C ARG A 28 4.47 -31.47 -16.06
N VAL A 29 4.38 -30.51 -15.13
CA VAL A 29 5.26 -29.33 -15.09
C VAL A 29 6.71 -29.76 -14.85
N SER A 30 6.94 -30.64 -13.87
CA SER A 30 8.29 -31.17 -13.54
C SER A 30 8.97 -31.91 -14.70
N LYS A 31 8.20 -32.54 -15.60
CA LYS A 31 8.71 -33.30 -16.75
C LYS A 31 9.02 -32.45 -17.98
N LYS A 32 8.27 -31.37 -18.24
CA LYS A 32 8.42 -30.54 -19.45
C LYS A 32 9.30 -29.32 -19.26
N ASN A 33 9.17 -28.63 -18.13
CA ASN A 33 9.85 -27.38 -17.85
C ASN A 33 10.35 -27.42 -16.42
N ARG A 34 11.60 -27.86 -16.20
CA ARG A 34 12.24 -27.68 -14.89
C ARG A 34 12.33 -26.16 -14.65
N PRO A 35 11.58 -25.57 -13.72
CA PRO A 35 11.79 -24.16 -13.40
C PRO A 35 13.25 -24.03 -12.93
N GLN A 36 14.05 -23.27 -13.68
CA GLN A 36 15.49 -23.10 -13.40
C GLN A 36 15.76 -22.41 -12.04
N GLN A 37 14.74 -21.82 -11.40
CA GLN A 37 14.89 -21.12 -10.13
C GLN A 37 14.45 -21.98 -8.94
N LYS A 38 15.42 -22.24 -8.05
CA LYS A 38 15.21 -22.52 -6.62
C LYS A 38 14.20 -21.50 -6.09
N VAL A 39 13.14 -21.98 -5.43
CA VAL A 39 12.12 -21.26 -4.64
C VAL A 39 12.20 -19.73 -4.75
N ARG A 40 11.25 -19.12 -5.47
CA ARG A 40 11.12 -17.66 -5.48
C ARG A 40 10.72 -17.19 -4.09
N LYS A 41 11.26 -16.04 -3.67
CA LYS A 41 10.90 -15.39 -2.41
C LYS A 41 10.47 -13.96 -2.67
N THR A 42 9.60 -13.42 -1.82
CA THR A 42 9.31 -11.98 -1.77
C THR A 42 10.56 -11.21 -1.28
N SER A 43 10.53 -9.88 -1.38
CA SER A 43 11.58 -9.02 -0.79
C SER A 43 11.71 -9.17 0.72
N SER A 44 10.66 -9.64 1.39
CA SER A 44 10.65 -9.94 2.83
C SER A 44 11.11 -11.35 3.17
N GLY A 45 11.43 -12.17 2.16
CA GLY A 45 11.93 -13.54 2.34
C GLY A 45 10.86 -14.64 2.32
N GLU A 46 9.59 -14.29 2.17
CA GLU A 46 8.49 -15.26 2.13
C GLU A 46 8.52 -16.10 0.86
N PRO A 47 8.41 -17.44 0.94
CA PRO A 47 8.40 -18.30 -0.23
C PRO A 47 7.16 -18.05 -1.09
N ILE A 48 7.35 -18.02 -2.41
CA ILE A 48 6.29 -17.86 -3.41
C ILE A 48 6.14 -19.20 -4.14
N GLU A 49 5.00 -19.84 -3.95
CA GLU A 49 4.65 -21.05 -4.71
C GLU A 49 4.32 -20.72 -6.16
N ILE A 50 4.54 -21.69 -7.05
CA ILE A 50 4.27 -21.53 -8.49
C ILE A 50 2.76 -21.37 -8.77
N LEU A 51 1.92 -21.90 -7.89
CA LEU A 51 0.48 -21.91 -8.05
C LEU A 51 -0.25 -21.87 -6.70
N TYR A 52 -1.00 -20.80 -6.46
CA TYR A 52 -1.98 -20.74 -5.38
C TYR A 52 -3.34 -21.25 -5.87
N THR A 53 -4.02 -22.00 -5.02
CA THR A 53 -5.31 -22.67 -5.26
C THR A 53 -6.14 -22.60 -3.98
N PRO A 54 -7.43 -22.99 -3.99
CA PRO A 54 -8.25 -23.08 -2.78
C PRO A 54 -7.63 -23.90 -1.63
N LEU A 55 -6.64 -24.77 -1.91
CA LEU A 55 -5.87 -25.48 -0.89
C LEU A 55 -5.01 -24.57 0.01
N HIS A 56 -4.79 -23.30 -0.35
CA HIS A 56 -3.94 -22.36 0.41
C HIS A 56 -4.76 -21.38 1.25
N GLN A 57 -6.01 -21.71 1.56
CA GLN A 57 -6.82 -20.94 2.49
C GLN A 57 -6.18 -20.89 3.90
N GLY A 58 -5.39 -21.90 4.28
CA GLY A 58 -4.93 -22.06 5.67
C GLY A 58 -6.09 -22.33 6.63
N GLU A 59 -5.82 -22.28 7.94
CA GLU A 59 -6.86 -22.24 8.98
C GLU A 59 -7.43 -20.81 9.09
N GLN A 60 -8.19 -20.39 8.08
CA GLN A 60 -8.85 -19.09 8.10
C GLN A 60 -10.34 -19.25 8.38
N ASP A 61 -10.73 -18.94 9.62
CA ASP A 61 -12.12 -18.58 9.93
C ASP A 61 -12.41 -17.23 9.25
N TYR A 62 -13.38 -17.23 8.34
CA TYR A 62 -13.77 -16.04 7.61
C TYR A 62 -14.25 -14.94 8.54
N LEU A 63 -15.07 -15.25 9.55
CA LEU A 63 -15.65 -14.25 10.44
C LEU A 63 -14.60 -13.68 11.41
N GLU A 64 -13.63 -14.49 11.82
CA GLU A 64 -12.57 -14.04 12.74
C GLU A 64 -11.43 -13.29 12.03
N ASN A 65 -10.97 -13.77 10.86
CA ASN A 65 -9.75 -13.30 10.22
C ASN A 65 -9.98 -12.34 9.03
N ILE A 66 -11.13 -12.43 8.36
CA ILE A 66 -11.42 -11.65 7.16
C ILE A 66 -12.52 -10.61 7.42
N GLY A 67 -13.67 -11.08 7.91
CA GLY A 67 -14.82 -10.26 8.31
C GLY A 67 -15.43 -9.42 7.18
N PHE A 68 -16.10 -8.35 7.60
CA PHE A 68 -16.69 -7.34 6.73
C PHE A 68 -15.90 -6.02 6.84
N PRO A 69 -15.85 -5.19 5.78
CA PRO A 69 -15.20 -3.88 5.87
C PRO A 69 -15.88 -3.01 6.94
N GLY A 70 -15.09 -2.25 7.69
CA GLY A 70 -15.60 -1.40 8.79
C GLY A 70 -15.88 -2.14 10.10
N GLU A 71 -15.57 -3.43 10.18
CA GLU A 71 -15.67 -4.24 11.39
C GLU A 71 -14.33 -4.90 11.70
N TYR A 72 -14.05 -5.18 12.98
CA TYR A 72 -12.87 -5.96 13.39
C TYR A 72 -12.85 -7.32 12.65
N PRO A 73 -11.69 -7.81 12.15
CA PRO A 73 -10.32 -7.30 12.32
C PRO A 73 -9.88 -6.25 11.27
N TYR A 74 -10.83 -5.68 10.52
CA TYR A 74 -10.59 -4.66 9.49
C TYR A 74 -9.70 -5.11 8.33
N THR A 75 -9.53 -6.42 8.12
CA THR A 75 -8.77 -7.00 7.00
C THR A 75 -9.26 -6.48 5.64
N ARG A 76 -10.58 -6.21 5.53
CA ARG A 76 -11.20 -5.66 4.31
C ARG A 76 -11.29 -4.12 4.27
N GLY A 77 -10.69 -3.44 5.24
CA GLY A 77 -10.64 -1.98 5.35
C GLY A 77 -11.39 -1.43 6.56
N ILE A 78 -11.00 -0.23 7.01
CA ILE A 78 -11.51 0.44 8.22
C ILE A 78 -12.88 1.12 8.04
N HIS A 79 -13.38 1.25 6.81
CA HIS A 79 -14.65 1.92 6.52
C HIS A 79 -15.61 0.97 5.79
N PRO A 80 -16.91 0.91 6.16
CA PRO A 80 -17.86 -0.01 5.53
C PRO A 80 -18.02 0.14 4.02
N THR A 81 -17.94 1.38 3.52
CA THR A 81 -18.14 1.68 2.09
C THR A 81 -16.84 1.92 1.33
N MET A 82 -15.69 2.01 2.03
CA MET A 82 -14.39 2.39 1.47
C MET A 82 -14.52 3.49 0.40
N TYR A 83 -13.90 3.28 -0.76
CA TYR A 83 -13.83 4.25 -1.85
C TYR A 83 -15.12 4.44 -2.65
N ARG A 84 -16.17 3.63 -2.39
CA ARG A 84 -17.52 3.93 -2.91
C ARG A 84 -18.19 5.07 -2.14
N GLY A 85 -17.82 5.27 -0.88
CA GLY A 85 -18.29 6.40 -0.06
C GLY A 85 -17.41 7.62 -0.23
N LYS A 86 -16.09 7.48 -0.01
CA LYS A 86 -15.12 8.55 -0.20
C LYS A 86 -13.81 7.98 -0.77
N PRO A 87 -13.32 8.45 -1.92
CA PRO A 87 -11.99 8.11 -2.42
C PRO A 87 -10.90 8.44 -1.41
N TRP A 88 -9.72 7.82 -1.56
CA TRP A 88 -8.56 8.18 -0.75
C TRP A 88 -8.15 9.63 -1.05
N THR A 89 -7.52 10.27 -0.05
CA THR A 89 -6.97 11.62 -0.17
C THR A 89 -5.76 11.61 -1.12
N MET A 90 -5.87 12.26 -2.28
CA MET A 90 -4.75 12.58 -3.16
C MET A 90 -3.88 13.69 -2.54
N ARG A 91 -2.83 13.30 -1.82
CA ARG A 91 -1.96 14.19 -1.04
C ARG A 91 -0.52 14.13 -1.54
N MET A 92 -0.07 15.11 -2.33
CA MET A 92 1.33 15.16 -2.77
C MET A 92 2.20 15.77 -1.69
N PHE A 93 3.30 15.08 -1.38
CA PHE A 93 4.34 15.59 -0.50
C PHE A 93 5.16 16.64 -1.24
N SER A 94 5.12 17.90 -0.78
CA SER A 94 5.76 19.01 -1.47
C SER A 94 6.22 20.11 -0.50
N GLY A 95 7.38 20.66 -0.80
CA GLY A 95 7.98 21.82 -0.13
C GLY A 95 9.35 22.06 -0.74
N PHE A 96 9.69 23.31 -1.02
CA PHE A 96 11.01 23.72 -1.50
C PHE A 96 11.19 25.23 -1.37
N ALA A 97 12.44 25.67 -1.26
CA ALA A 97 12.84 27.07 -1.19
C ALA A 97 12.09 27.82 -0.07
N THR A 98 11.51 28.98 -0.39
CA THR A 98 10.85 29.85 0.57
C THR A 98 9.39 29.46 0.79
N PRO A 99 8.78 29.88 1.92
CA PRO A 99 7.36 29.67 2.20
C PRO A 99 6.45 30.09 1.05
N ARG A 100 6.69 31.28 0.48
CA ARG A 100 5.90 31.82 -0.64
C ARG A 100 5.92 30.91 -1.87
N ARG A 101 7.08 30.40 -2.26
CA ARG A 101 7.21 29.50 -3.43
C ARG A 101 6.51 28.16 -3.19
N THR A 102 6.59 27.66 -1.97
CA THR A 102 5.87 26.43 -1.59
C THR A 102 4.36 26.66 -1.57
N ASN A 103 3.87 27.80 -1.07
CA ASN A 103 2.46 28.16 -1.11
C ASN A 103 1.93 28.27 -2.55
N GLU A 104 2.66 28.92 -3.46
CA GLU A 104 2.33 28.96 -4.90
C GLU A 104 2.21 27.55 -5.49
N ARG A 105 3.10 26.64 -5.08
CA ARG A 105 3.05 25.23 -5.48
C ARG A 105 1.82 24.51 -4.92
N TYR A 106 1.41 24.78 -3.68
CA TYR A 106 0.19 24.21 -3.11
C TYR A 106 -1.05 24.67 -3.87
N HIS A 107 -1.19 25.95 -4.17
CA HIS A 107 -2.28 26.45 -4.98
C HIS A 107 -2.30 25.82 -6.38
N PHE A 108 -1.13 25.65 -7.00
CA PHE A 108 -1.02 24.93 -8.27
C PHE A 108 -1.52 23.48 -8.14
N LEU A 109 -1.11 22.74 -7.12
CA LEU A 109 -1.49 21.33 -6.93
C LEU A 109 -2.99 21.18 -6.61
N LEU A 110 -3.54 22.05 -5.76
CA LEU A 110 -4.97 22.11 -5.45
C LEU A 110 -5.77 22.36 -6.74
N GLY A 111 -5.33 23.31 -7.58
CA GLY A 111 -5.92 23.56 -8.89
C GLY A 111 -5.80 22.40 -9.89
N ARG A 112 -5.01 21.36 -9.57
CA ARG A 112 -4.84 20.13 -10.38
C ARG A 112 -5.48 18.89 -9.74
N GLY A 113 -6.30 19.06 -8.70
CA GLY A 113 -7.07 17.97 -8.11
C GLY A 113 -6.42 17.28 -6.90
N GLN A 114 -5.36 17.86 -6.33
CA GLN A 114 -4.94 17.52 -4.97
C GLN A 114 -6.04 17.92 -3.98
N ASP A 115 -6.28 17.09 -2.96
CA ASP A 115 -7.31 17.30 -1.94
C ASP A 115 -6.75 17.35 -0.50
N GLY A 116 -5.43 17.20 -0.34
CA GLY A 116 -4.73 17.36 0.92
C GLY A 116 -3.33 17.94 0.76
N LEU A 117 -2.93 18.83 1.67
CA LEU A 117 -1.57 19.39 1.73
C LEU A 117 -0.63 18.47 2.52
N SER A 118 0.63 18.36 2.09
CA SER A 118 1.66 17.64 2.85
C SER A 118 2.99 18.35 2.67
N VAL A 119 3.56 18.81 3.78
CA VAL A 119 4.67 19.76 3.80
C VAL A 119 5.99 19.02 3.98
N ALA A 120 6.90 19.22 3.03
CA ALA A 120 8.30 18.80 3.16
C ALA A 120 9.12 19.97 3.69
N PHE A 121 9.69 19.84 4.89
CA PHE A 121 10.58 20.84 5.49
C PHE A 121 12.03 20.60 5.10
N ASP A 122 12.83 21.67 5.10
CA ASP A 122 14.27 21.55 4.86
C ASP A 122 15.01 20.94 6.07
N MET A 123 16.30 20.65 5.89
CA MET A 123 17.10 20.04 6.95
C MET A 123 17.22 20.93 8.20
N PRO A 124 17.52 22.24 8.11
CA PRO A 124 17.50 23.15 9.27
C PRO A 124 16.22 23.06 10.10
N THR A 125 15.04 23.24 9.48
CA THR A 125 13.76 23.17 10.18
C THR A 125 13.54 21.80 10.82
N LEU A 126 13.86 20.70 10.12
CA LEU A 126 13.74 19.34 10.67
C LEU A 126 14.68 19.10 11.87
N MET A 127 15.85 19.73 11.87
CA MET A 127 16.85 19.60 12.94
C MET A 127 16.66 20.64 14.06
N GLY A 128 15.62 21.47 13.99
CA GLY A 128 15.33 22.49 15.00
C GLY A 128 16.30 23.67 15.00
N ARG A 129 16.81 24.05 13.83
CA ARG A 129 17.76 25.16 13.65
C ARG A 129 17.15 26.28 12.81
N ASP A 130 17.50 27.51 13.16
CA ASP A 130 17.17 28.67 12.35
C ASP A 130 18.01 28.71 11.07
N SER A 131 17.49 29.40 10.07
CA SER A 131 18.10 29.48 8.74
C SER A 131 19.46 30.17 8.72
N ASP A 132 19.77 30.99 9.74
CA ASP A 132 21.03 31.71 9.91
C ASP A 132 22.04 30.99 10.85
N ASP A 133 21.67 29.83 11.41
CA ASP A 133 22.62 28.98 12.13
C ASP A 133 23.78 28.59 11.18
N PRO A 134 25.05 28.70 11.59
CA PRO A 134 26.20 28.31 10.76
C PRO A 134 26.11 26.89 10.18
N LEU A 135 25.45 25.96 10.88
CA LEU A 135 25.23 24.59 10.41
C LEU A 135 24.10 24.43 9.39
N SER A 136 23.28 25.47 9.20
CA SER A 136 22.21 25.52 8.20
C SER A 136 22.74 25.90 6.81
N LEU A 137 23.96 26.46 6.73
CA LEU A 137 24.55 26.95 5.48
C LEU A 137 24.57 25.86 4.41
N GLY A 138 23.94 26.13 3.27
CA GLY A 138 23.90 25.23 2.11
C GLY A 138 22.75 24.21 2.13
N GLU A 139 21.93 24.18 3.18
CA GLU A 139 20.78 23.28 3.33
C GLU A 139 19.43 24.00 3.43
N VAL A 140 19.43 25.32 3.71
CA VAL A 140 18.22 26.15 3.76
C VAL A 140 17.43 26.08 2.46
N GLY A 141 16.17 25.66 2.53
CA GLY A 141 15.23 25.61 1.41
C GLY A 141 15.57 24.60 0.31
N LYS A 142 16.54 23.69 0.52
CA LYS A 142 17.07 22.81 -0.53
C LYS A 142 16.24 21.54 -0.71
N CYS A 143 16.01 20.82 0.38
CA CYS A 143 15.24 19.57 0.39
C CYS A 143 13.78 19.76 0.83
N GLY A 144 13.38 20.99 1.12
CA GLY A 144 12.06 21.33 1.64
C GLY A 144 11.88 22.84 1.78
N VAL A 145 10.76 23.26 2.35
CA VAL A 145 10.51 24.67 2.69
C VAL A 145 11.25 25.05 3.96
N ALA A 146 11.89 26.21 3.97
CA ALA A 146 12.52 26.77 5.16
C ALA A 146 11.49 27.48 6.04
N ILE A 147 11.40 27.09 7.31
CA ILE A 147 10.54 27.72 8.34
C ILE A 147 11.39 27.96 9.59
N SER A 148 11.55 29.22 10.00
CA SER A 148 12.24 29.58 11.25
C SER A 148 11.32 30.31 12.22
N THR A 149 10.21 30.88 11.74
CA THR A 149 9.30 31.68 12.56
C THR A 149 7.83 31.39 12.25
N LEU A 150 6.94 31.88 13.13
CA LEU A 150 5.50 31.90 12.84
C LEU A 150 5.18 32.64 11.54
N LYS A 151 5.88 33.74 11.25
CA LYS A 151 5.66 34.54 10.04
C LYS A 151 5.90 33.73 8.76
N ASP A 152 6.84 32.79 8.79
CA ASP A 152 7.08 31.90 7.66
C ASP A 152 5.89 30.95 7.45
N MET A 153 5.32 30.43 8.54
CA MET A 153 4.11 29.58 8.48
C MET A 153 2.85 30.36 8.08
N GLU A 154 2.75 31.65 8.40
CA GLU A 154 1.64 32.50 7.94
C GLU A 154 1.69 32.78 6.42
N ILE A 155 2.89 32.73 5.83
CA ILE A 155 3.09 32.86 4.38
C ILE A 155 2.80 31.54 3.65
N LEU A 156 3.08 30.41 4.31
CA LEU A 156 2.93 29.06 3.75
C LEU A 156 1.47 28.66 3.58
#